data_AF-A0A2R9SU31-F1
#
_entry.id   AF-A0A2R9SU31-F1
#
_cell.length_a   1.000
_cell.length_b   1.000
_cell.length_c   1.000
_cell.angle_alpha   90.00
_cell.angle_beta   90.00
_cell.angle_gamma   90.00
#
_symmetry.space_group_name_H-M   'P 1'
#
loop_
_entity.id
_entity.type
_entity.pdbx_description
1 polymer ?
#
loop_
_entity_poly.entity_id
_entity_poly.type
_entity_poly.pdbx_seq_one_letter_code
_entity_poly.pdbx_strand_id
1 'polypeptide(L)'
;MNQAEEYLAKAKLLSLLSKGERVMYRILVVDDEPMIRMGLAKLITQADPSMIQADTAENGIEALESIQTTRPDFIFTDIKMPKMDGLELSKQLYEKYGDITVVVISGYGDFEYAQKCMSYGVKEYLLKPVTKSVVHHTMNKLMSDRKSMQEKQRMYFPLSKLENWLEQLELAVWHLQMNDIQAKLQEIEDYCNERRLEAIQLQELLDELYAKLIKQLNGRDVYSFESLAGMPESEAGVKRNTFEDFRQAVDQTVKLIREKRKGNAKEPVEEAKAYIERNLSRDLSLDEVADMLGLNPSYFSQLFKQMTDETFVHYRIQKKNGEGEETSRHPAL
;
A
#
# COMPACT_ATOMS: atom_id res chain seq x y z
N MET A 1 -32.24 17.38 3.34
CA MET A 1 -31.03 18.23 3.22
C MET A 1 -31.02 18.78 1.81
N ASN A 2 -30.85 20.09 1.66
CA ASN A 2 -30.96 20.74 0.35
C ASN A 2 -29.64 20.57 -0.42
N GLN A 3 -29.66 20.46 -1.76
CA GLN A 3 -28.46 20.27 -2.59
C GLN A 3 -27.34 21.29 -2.28
N ALA A 4 -27.70 22.50 -1.87
CA ALA A 4 -26.74 23.53 -1.47
C ALA A 4 -25.99 23.20 -0.16
N GLU A 5 -26.64 22.54 0.81
CA GLU A 5 -26.00 22.09 2.06
C GLU A 5 -25.08 20.91 1.80
N GLU A 6 -25.45 20.02 0.88
CA GLU A 6 -24.63 18.89 0.43
C GLU A 6 -23.37 19.37 -0.30
N TYR A 7 -23.49 20.38 -1.17
CA TYR A 7 -22.34 21.01 -1.82
C TYR A 7 -21.42 21.75 -0.84
N LEU A 8 -21.99 22.44 0.16
CA LEU A 8 -21.20 23.14 1.18
C LEU A 8 -20.50 22.14 2.11
N ALA A 9 -21.18 21.05 2.49
CA ALA A 9 -20.59 19.94 3.23
C ALA A 9 -19.48 19.26 2.44
N LYS A 10 -19.68 19.02 1.13
CA LYS A 10 -18.68 18.43 0.23
C LYS A 10 -17.48 19.35 0.01
N ALA A 11 -17.68 20.66 -0.11
CA ALA A 11 -16.59 21.64 -0.20
C ALA A 11 -15.82 21.80 1.12
N LYS A 12 -16.50 21.68 2.26
CA LYS A 12 -15.88 21.67 3.60
C LYS A 12 -15.16 20.36 3.90
N LEU A 13 -15.68 19.24 3.40
CA LEU A 13 -15.05 17.93 3.43
C LEU A 13 -13.81 17.92 2.52
N LEU A 14 -13.89 18.48 1.31
CA LEU A 14 -12.74 18.65 0.40
C LEU A 14 -11.68 19.60 0.96
N SER A 15 -12.06 20.63 1.73
CA SER A 15 -11.11 21.52 2.43
C SER A 15 -10.54 20.93 3.72
N LEU A 16 -11.22 19.93 4.31
CA LEU A 16 -10.72 19.12 5.42
C LEU A 16 -9.84 17.97 4.92
N LEU A 17 -10.14 17.38 3.76
CA LEU A 17 -9.35 16.34 3.09
C LEU A 17 -8.11 16.91 2.39
N SER A 18 -8.11 18.20 2.00
CA SER A 18 -6.90 18.89 1.58
C SER A 18 -5.96 19.26 2.74
N LYS A 19 -6.43 19.13 3.99
CA LYS A 19 -5.57 18.99 5.16
C LYS A 19 -5.23 17.52 5.37
N GLY A 20 -4.58 16.91 4.37
CA GLY A 20 -3.75 15.74 4.62
C GLY A 20 -2.74 16.09 5.71
N GLU A 21 -2.29 15.11 6.50
CA GLU A 21 -1.19 15.30 7.44
C GLU A 21 -0.10 16.12 6.75
N ARG A 22 0.15 17.33 7.25
CA ARG A 22 1.18 18.19 6.69
C ARG A 22 2.50 17.45 6.88
N VAL A 23 3.10 17.00 5.79
CA VAL A 23 4.45 16.42 5.81
C VAL A 23 5.36 17.47 6.42
N MET A 24 5.76 17.23 7.67
CA MET A 24 6.62 18.11 8.42
C MET A 24 8.06 17.66 8.18
N TYR A 25 8.80 18.41 7.37
CA TYR A 25 10.22 18.21 7.15
C TYR A 25 11.00 18.64 8.39
N ARG A 26 11.86 17.74 8.88
CA ARG A 26 12.84 18.00 9.93
C ARG A 26 14.18 18.35 9.32
N ILE A 27 14.66 19.54 9.64
CA ILE A 27 15.94 20.05 9.15
C ILE A 27 16.86 20.18 10.35
N LEU A 28 18.09 19.71 10.25
CA LEU A 28 19.12 19.97 11.24
C LEU A 28 20.13 20.98 10.69
N VAL A 29 20.30 22.09 11.40
CA VAL A 29 21.29 23.12 11.07
C VAL A 29 22.51 22.98 11.97
N VAL A 30 23.67 22.75 11.38
CA VAL A 30 24.94 22.51 12.07
C VAL A 30 25.93 23.62 11.73
N ASP A 31 26.24 24.47 12.68
CA ASP A 31 27.19 25.57 12.52
C ASP A 31 27.72 25.96 13.91
N ASP A 32 29.02 26.18 14.09
CA ASP A 32 29.59 26.49 15.40
C ASP A 32 29.35 27.94 15.83
N GLU A 33 29.03 28.83 14.89
CA GLU A 33 28.70 30.22 15.16
C GLU A 33 27.20 30.37 15.52
N PRO A 34 26.84 30.73 16.77
CA PRO A 34 25.44 30.74 17.22
C PRO A 34 24.52 31.66 16.42
N MET A 35 25.05 32.82 16.00
CA MET A 35 24.29 33.81 15.22
C MET A 35 23.98 33.30 13.81
N ILE A 36 24.95 32.64 13.16
CA ILE A 36 24.77 32.07 11.82
C ILE A 36 23.80 30.88 11.90
N ARG A 37 24.02 29.99 12.86
CA ARG A 37 23.16 28.82 13.13
C ARG A 37 21.70 29.22 13.31
N MET A 38 21.43 30.19 14.19
CA MET A 38 20.07 30.67 14.48
C MET A 38 19.47 31.43 13.30
N GLY A 39 20.26 32.27 12.63
CA GLY A 39 19.83 33.02 11.46
C GLY A 39 19.42 32.10 10.31
N LEU A 40 20.21 31.07 10.04
CA LEU A 40 19.95 30.07 9.01
C LEU A 40 18.74 29.21 9.35
N ALA A 41 18.63 28.69 10.59
CA ALA A 41 17.45 27.97 11.03
C ALA A 41 16.16 28.78 10.84
N LYS A 42 16.21 30.08 11.18
CA LYS A 42 15.08 31.00 10.93
C LYS A 42 14.77 31.17 9.45
N LEU A 43 15.78 31.33 8.58
CA LEU A 43 15.58 31.46 7.14
C LEU A 43 14.98 30.18 6.52
N ILE A 44 15.45 29.01 6.97
CA ILE A 44 14.95 27.71 6.52
C ILE A 44 13.49 27.54 6.93
N THR A 45 13.15 27.76 8.21
CA THR A 45 11.76 27.69 8.69
C THR A 45 10.85 28.69 7.98
N GLN A 46 11.37 29.86 7.59
CA GLN A 46 10.61 30.85 6.82
C GLN A 46 10.31 30.45 5.37
N ALA A 47 10.95 29.42 4.83
CA ALA A 47 10.64 28.92 3.49
C ALA A 47 9.22 28.33 3.43
N ASP A 48 8.83 27.56 4.44
CA ASP A 48 7.47 27.10 4.67
C ASP A 48 7.24 26.80 6.17
N PRO A 49 6.81 27.79 6.97
CA PRO A 49 6.64 27.62 8.42
C PRO A 49 5.61 26.57 8.82
N SER A 50 4.76 26.15 7.88
CA SER A 50 3.70 25.19 8.12
C SER A 50 4.15 23.73 7.93
N MET A 51 5.29 23.54 7.27
CA MET A 51 5.83 22.24 6.87
C MET A 51 7.29 22.02 7.31
N ILE A 52 7.97 23.03 7.88
CA ILE A 52 9.39 22.95 8.22
C ILE A 52 9.60 23.13 9.72
N GLN A 53 10.29 22.17 10.33
CA GLN A 53 10.88 22.30 11.67
C GLN A 53 12.40 22.26 11.54
N ALA A 54 13.07 23.32 11.99
CA ALA A 54 14.53 23.40 12.02
C ALA A 54 15.05 23.25 13.46
N ASP A 55 15.77 22.16 13.71
CA ASP A 55 16.55 21.94 14.92
C ASP A 55 18.02 22.37 14.66
N THR A 56 18.82 22.52 15.71
CA THR A 56 20.19 23.04 15.61
C THR A 56 21.20 22.20 16.38
N ALA A 57 22.44 22.14 15.89
CA ALA A 57 23.60 21.58 16.59
C ALA A 57 24.84 22.46 16.37
N GLU A 58 25.78 22.45 17.31
CA GLU A 58 26.95 23.33 17.29
C GLU A 58 28.18 22.72 16.60
N ASN A 59 28.18 21.40 16.36
CA ASN A 59 29.29 20.67 15.74
C ASN A 59 28.83 19.30 15.23
N GLY A 60 29.68 18.62 14.47
CA GLY A 60 29.33 17.31 13.89
C GLY A 60 29.06 16.20 14.92
N ILE A 61 29.66 16.24 16.11
CA ILE A 61 29.40 15.21 17.15
C ILE A 61 27.98 15.35 17.69
N GLU A 62 27.61 16.55 18.10
CA GLU A 62 26.25 16.86 18.58
C GLU A 62 25.21 16.59 17.49
N ALA A 63 25.55 16.89 16.22
CA ALA A 63 24.69 16.56 15.10
C ALA A 63 24.42 15.04 15.03
N LEU A 64 25.48 14.21 15.12
CA LEU A 64 25.34 12.74 15.11
C LEU A 64 24.54 12.20 16.30
N GLU A 65 24.68 12.80 17.48
CA GLU A 65 23.86 12.46 18.66
C GLU A 65 22.37 12.80 18.41
N SER A 66 22.09 13.99 17.87
CA SER A 66 20.72 14.40 17.51
C SER A 66 20.12 13.49 16.44
N ILE A 67 20.88 13.12 15.40
CA ILE A 67 20.44 12.23 14.32
C ILE A 67 19.96 10.87 14.84
N GLN A 68 20.52 10.36 15.94
CA GLN A 68 20.07 9.10 16.54
C GLN A 68 18.69 9.18 17.18
N THR A 69 18.26 10.37 17.60
CA THR A 69 17.00 10.58 18.32
C THR A 69 15.90 11.18 17.43
N THR A 70 16.24 12.16 16.59
CA THR A 70 15.26 12.97 15.85
C THR A 70 15.17 12.65 14.38
N ARG A 71 16.19 11.99 13.80
CA ARG A 71 16.32 11.59 12.38
C ARG A 71 15.85 12.70 11.40
N PRO A 72 16.70 13.68 11.06
CA PRO A 72 16.33 14.76 10.15
C PRO A 72 16.23 14.27 8.69
N ASP A 73 15.34 14.90 7.91
CA ASP A 73 15.22 14.69 6.46
C ASP A 73 16.37 15.36 5.69
N PHE A 74 16.74 16.57 6.13
CA PHE A 74 17.77 17.40 5.52
C PHE A 74 18.74 17.92 6.58
N ILE A 75 20.01 18.04 6.21
CA ILE A 75 21.04 18.64 7.06
C ILE A 75 21.69 19.79 6.31
N PHE A 76 21.79 20.94 6.95
CA PHE A 76 22.59 22.07 6.49
C PHE A 76 23.78 22.22 7.43
N THR A 77 24.99 21.98 6.94
CA THR A 77 26.20 22.00 7.77
C THR A 77 27.23 23.00 7.26
N ASP A 78 27.87 23.74 8.15
CA ASP A 78 29.14 24.39 7.83
C ASP A 78 30.25 23.35 7.62
N ILE A 79 31.28 23.70 6.85
CA ILE A 79 32.45 22.83 6.67
C ILE A 79 33.37 22.89 7.88
N LYS A 80 33.74 24.08 8.35
CA LYS A 80 34.82 24.25 9.32
C LYS A 80 34.24 24.46 10.70
N MET A 81 34.16 23.38 11.46
CA MET A 81 33.68 23.40 12.84
C MET A 81 34.65 22.63 13.76
N PRO A 82 34.72 22.98 15.06
CA PRO A 82 35.52 22.26 16.03
C PRO A 82 34.96 20.85 16.30
N LYS A 83 35.82 19.98 16.84
CA LYS A 83 35.56 18.55 17.19
C LYS A 83 35.32 17.64 15.99
N MET A 84 34.34 17.97 15.16
CA MET A 84 34.03 17.28 13.92
C MET A 84 33.56 18.30 12.89
N ASP A 85 34.25 18.30 11.76
CA ASP A 85 33.99 19.20 10.65
C ASP A 85 32.85 18.66 9.76
N GLY A 86 32.31 19.51 8.88
CA GLY A 86 31.18 19.16 8.01
C GLY A 86 31.51 18.11 6.94
N LEU A 87 32.80 17.98 6.55
CA LEU A 87 33.23 16.95 5.61
C LEU A 87 33.20 15.57 6.26
N GLU A 88 33.75 15.45 7.45
CA GLU A 88 33.76 14.22 8.24
C GLU A 88 32.32 13.82 8.62
N LEU A 89 31.49 14.80 9.02
CA LEU A 89 30.07 14.58 9.24
C LEU A 89 29.38 14.02 7.98
N SER A 90 29.59 14.65 6.81
CA SER A 90 29.00 14.20 5.54
C SER A 90 29.44 12.80 5.17
N LYS A 91 30.71 12.46 5.39
CA LYS A 91 31.24 11.12 5.15
C LYS A 91 30.55 10.07 6.02
N GLN A 92 30.40 10.33 7.32
CA GLN A 92 29.73 9.39 8.22
C GLN A 92 28.24 9.24 7.91
N LEU A 93 27.59 10.32 7.49
CA LEU A 93 26.21 10.29 7.00
C LEU A 93 26.07 9.44 5.74
N TYR A 94 26.98 9.62 4.78
CA TYR A 94 26.99 8.83 3.56
C TYR A 94 27.15 7.32 3.81
N GLU A 95 28.01 6.94 4.76
CA GLU A 95 28.26 5.53 5.08
C GLU A 95 27.13 4.85 5.88
N LYS A 96 26.39 5.60 6.70
CA LYS A 96 25.43 5.02 7.69
C LYS A 96 23.98 5.44 7.50
N TYR A 97 23.71 6.53 6.79
CA TYR A 97 22.41 7.21 6.76
C TYR A 97 22.06 7.67 5.33
N GLY A 98 21.77 6.71 4.45
CA GLY A 98 21.52 6.97 3.02
C GLY A 98 20.20 7.69 2.70
N ASP A 99 19.32 7.89 3.67
CA ASP A 99 18.04 8.58 3.57
C ASP A 99 18.10 10.07 3.97
N ILE A 100 19.21 10.50 4.59
CA ILE A 100 19.43 11.88 5.02
C ILE A 100 20.12 12.65 3.91
N THR A 101 19.51 13.74 3.45
CA THR A 101 20.08 14.57 2.38
C THR A 101 20.90 15.72 2.98
N VAL A 102 22.18 15.81 2.59
CA VAL A 102 23.11 16.81 3.14
C VAL A 102 23.30 17.98 2.17
N VAL A 103 23.26 19.19 2.72
CA VAL A 103 23.66 20.45 2.08
C VAL A 103 24.82 21.03 2.87
N VAL A 104 25.88 21.38 2.15
CA VAL A 104 27.06 22.00 2.76
C VAL A 104 27.04 23.50 2.49
N ILE A 105 27.39 24.29 3.51
CA ILE A 105 27.55 25.73 3.44
C ILE A 105 29.01 26.06 3.73
N SER A 106 29.63 26.92 2.90
CA SER A 106 31.03 27.28 3.06
C SER A 106 31.28 28.76 2.78
N GLY A 107 32.13 29.39 3.60
CA GLY A 107 32.65 30.73 3.35
C GLY A 107 33.76 30.80 2.29
N TYR A 108 34.29 29.65 1.86
CA TYR A 108 35.34 29.57 0.85
C TYR A 108 34.84 28.81 -0.39
N GLY A 109 34.96 29.43 -1.56
CA GLY A 109 34.71 28.80 -2.86
C GLY A 109 35.82 27.84 -3.30
N ASP A 110 36.33 27.05 -2.37
CA ASP A 110 37.44 26.14 -2.60
C ASP A 110 36.93 24.86 -3.28
N PHE A 111 37.41 24.66 -4.50
CA PHE A 111 37.03 23.58 -5.39
C PHE A 111 37.33 22.20 -4.80
N GLU A 112 38.40 22.04 -4.01
CA GLU A 112 38.75 20.76 -3.41
C GLU A 112 37.72 20.30 -2.37
N TYR A 113 37.21 21.22 -1.56
CA TYR A 113 36.15 20.92 -0.60
C TYR A 113 34.87 20.56 -1.32
N ALA A 114 34.48 21.34 -2.33
CA ALA A 114 33.28 21.04 -3.12
C ALA A 114 33.37 19.65 -3.75
N GLN A 115 34.52 19.29 -4.34
CA GLN A 115 34.73 17.97 -4.93
C GLN A 115 34.61 16.83 -3.90
N LYS A 116 35.21 17.00 -2.71
CA LYS A 116 35.09 16.01 -1.61
C LYS A 116 33.65 15.88 -1.12
N CYS A 117 32.94 16.99 -0.93
CA CYS A 117 31.51 16.98 -0.56
C CYS A 117 30.69 16.14 -1.55
N MET A 118 30.88 16.36 -2.85
CA MET A 118 30.17 15.62 -3.90
C MET A 118 30.50 14.12 -3.85
N SER A 119 31.75 13.75 -3.53
CA SER A 119 32.12 12.34 -3.37
C SER A 119 31.46 11.63 -2.18
N TYR A 120 30.96 12.39 -1.20
CA TYR A 120 30.19 11.90 -0.05
C TYR A 120 28.68 12.10 -0.22
N GLY A 121 28.19 12.27 -1.45
CA GLY A 121 26.76 12.34 -1.73
C GLY A 121 26.08 13.62 -1.23
N VAL A 122 26.83 14.68 -0.92
CA VAL A 122 26.27 16.01 -0.63
C VAL A 122 25.47 16.47 -1.85
N LYS A 123 24.23 16.87 -1.62
CA LYS A 123 23.28 17.20 -2.69
C LYS A 123 23.48 18.61 -3.23
N GLU A 124 23.84 19.54 -2.35
CA GLU A 124 24.06 20.94 -2.71
C GLU A 124 25.23 21.55 -1.92
N TYR A 125 25.92 22.49 -2.58
CA TYR A 125 27.01 23.26 -1.99
C TYR A 125 26.69 24.75 -2.11
N LEU A 126 26.51 25.42 -0.98
CA LEU A 126 26.14 26.84 -0.89
C LEU A 126 27.32 27.69 -0.41
N LEU A 127 27.47 28.87 -1.00
CA LEU A 127 28.48 29.85 -0.59
C LEU A 127 27.91 30.84 0.42
N LYS A 128 28.63 31.13 1.51
CA LYS A 128 28.35 32.27 2.40
C LYS A 128 28.75 33.58 1.68
N PRO A 129 28.01 34.69 1.84
CA PRO A 129 26.83 34.84 2.67
C PRO A 129 25.59 34.19 2.03
N VAL A 130 24.87 33.38 2.82
CA VAL A 130 23.65 32.73 2.34
C VAL A 130 22.49 33.71 2.42
N THR A 131 21.86 33.98 1.29
CA THR A 131 20.71 34.88 1.20
C THR A 131 19.39 34.12 1.32
N LYS A 132 18.32 34.81 1.71
CA LYS A 132 16.98 34.24 1.80
C LYS A 132 16.54 33.54 0.51
N SER A 133 16.81 34.14 -0.65
CA SER A 133 16.42 33.57 -1.94
C SER A 133 17.13 32.25 -2.22
N VAL A 134 18.43 32.16 -1.90
CA VAL A 134 19.22 30.93 -2.08
C VAL A 134 18.72 29.81 -1.15
N VAL A 135 18.46 30.12 0.13
CA VAL A 135 17.90 29.12 1.07
C VAL A 135 16.54 28.62 0.58
N HIS A 136 15.62 29.54 0.26
CA HIS A 136 14.26 29.17 -0.17
C HIS A 136 14.28 28.34 -1.45
N HIS A 137 15.12 28.71 -2.43
CA HIS A 137 15.27 27.96 -3.67
C HIS A 137 15.79 26.54 -3.39
N THR A 138 16.83 26.42 -2.56
CA THR A 138 17.41 25.13 -2.17
C THR A 138 16.37 24.26 -1.47
N MET A 139 15.63 24.81 -0.50
CA MET A 139 14.57 24.08 0.20
C MET A 139 13.47 23.60 -0.74
N ASN A 140 12.99 24.46 -1.63
CA ASN A 140 11.96 24.06 -2.61
C ASN A 140 12.44 22.93 -3.52
N LYS A 141 13.70 22.99 -3.97
CA LYS A 141 14.31 21.92 -4.77
C LYS A 141 14.39 20.61 -3.97
N LEU A 142 14.89 20.65 -2.75
CA LEU A 142 15.00 19.47 -1.88
C LEU A 142 13.65 18.83 -1.57
N MET A 143 12.65 19.65 -1.22
CA MET A 143 11.29 19.17 -0.95
C MET A 143 10.63 18.59 -2.20
N SER A 144 10.81 19.21 -3.38
CA SER A 144 10.31 18.68 -4.65
C SER A 144 10.98 17.36 -5.01
N ASP A 145 12.30 17.25 -4.85
CA ASP A 145 13.05 16.02 -5.11
C ASP A 145 12.57 14.90 -4.18
N ARG A 146 12.44 15.17 -2.87
CA ARG A 146 11.96 14.20 -1.87
C ARG A 146 10.53 13.76 -2.15
N LYS A 147 9.64 14.71 -2.47
CA LYS A 147 8.26 14.41 -2.89
C LYS A 147 8.23 13.54 -4.16
N SER A 148 9.04 13.86 -5.17
CA SER A 148 9.11 13.05 -6.39
C SER A 148 9.68 11.66 -6.16
N MET A 149 10.61 11.50 -5.22
CA MET A 149 11.16 10.21 -4.80
C MET A 149 10.13 9.39 -4.03
N GLN A 150 9.36 10.03 -3.14
CA GLN A 150 8.24 9.40 -2.44
C GLN A 150 7.12 9.01 -3.41
N GLU A 151 6.80 9.85 -4.40
CA GLU A 151 5.84 9.53 -5.46
C GLU A 151 6.34 8.40 -6.38
N LYS A 152 7.66 8.32 -6.65
CA LYS A 152 8.27 7.20 -7.39
C LYS A 152 8.32 5.92 -6.55
N GLN A 153 8.55 6.01 -5.23
CA GLN A 153 8.47 4.87 -4.31
C GLN A 153 7.03 4.40 -4.09
N ARG A 154 6.02 5.30 -4.13
CA ARG A 154 4.59 4.97 -4.20
C ARG A 154 4.26 4.02 -5.36
N MET A 155 5.09 3.98 -6.42
CA MET A 155 4.91 3.12 -7.59
C MET A 155 5.54 1.73 -7.48
N TYR A 156 6.17 1.36 -6.34
CA TYR A 156 6.91 0.11 -6.14
C TYR A 156 6.29 -0.86 -5.12
N PHE A 157 4.96 -0.88 -4.98
CA PHE A 157 4.32 -2.10 -4.52
C PHE A 157 4.39 -3.12 -5.68
N PRO A 158 5.02 -4.31 -5.52
CA PRO A 158 5.11 -5.26 -6.62
C PRO A 158 3.70 -5.66 -7.03
N LEU A 159 3.28 -5.24 -8.23
CA LEU A 159 1.91 -5.47 -8.70
C LEU A 159 1.57 -6.97 -8.68
N SER A 160 2.56 -7.81 -9.01
CA SER A 160 2.46 -9.27 -8.94
C SER A 160 2.17 -9.80 -7.52
N LYS A 161 2.69 -9.15 -6.47
CA LYS A 161 2.41 -9.52 -5.09
C LYS A 161 0.99 -9.14 -4.70
N LEU A 162 0.53 -7.96 -5.15
CA LEU A 162 -0.85 -7.48 -4.92
C LEU A 162 -1.85 -8.40 -5.61
N GLU A 163 -1.59 -8.74 -6.87
CA GLU A 163 -2.37 -9.69 -7.66
C GLU A 163 -2.43 -11.06 -6.99
N ASN A 164 -1.30 -11.57 -6.49
CA ASN A 164 -1.25 -12.87 -5.82
C ASN A 164 -1.99 -12.90 -4.49
N TRP A 165 -1.88 -11.83 -3.68
CA TRP A 165 -2.66 -11.70 -2.45
C TRP A 165 -4.15 -11.62 -2.74
N LEU A 166 -4.52 -10.82 -3.72
CA LEU A 166 -5.89 -10.63 -4.13
C LEU A 166 -6.50 -11.95 -4.61
N GLU A 167 -5.82 -12.68 -5.50
CA GLU A 167 -6.27 -13.98 -6.01
C GLU A 167 -6.51 -15.00 -4.87
N GLN A 168 -5.55 -15.14 -3.94
CA GLN A 168 -5.68 -16.10 -2.84
C GLN A 168 -6.74 -15.69 -1.82
N LEU A 169 -6.82 -14.39 -1.48
CA LEU A 169 -7.79 -13.89 -0.53
C LEU A 169 -9.21 -14.01 -1.12
N GLU A 170 -9.37 -13.71 -2.39
CA GLU A 170 -10.63 -13.81 -3.11
C GLU A 170 -11.14 -15.26 -3.21
N LEU A 171 -10.26 -16.21 -3.54
CA LEU A 171 -10.60 -17.63 -3.50
C LEU A 171 -10.99 -18.09 -2.10
N ALA A 172 -10.20 -17.75 -1.07
CA ALA A 172 -10.48 -18.15 0.30
C ALA A 172 -11.81 -17.57 0.82
N VAL A 173 -12.09 -16.29 0.53
CA VAL A 173 -13.36 -15.62 0.86
C VAL A 173 -14.51 -16.29 0.12
N TRP A 174 -14.34 -16.58 -1.18
CA TRP A 174 -15.36 -17.23 -1.97
C TRP A 174 -15.66 -18.65 -1.49
N HIS A 175 -14.65 -19.44 -1.11
CA HIS A 175 -14.84 -20.79 -0.57
C HIS A 175 -15.17 -20.82 0.93
N LEU A 176 -15.27 -19.66 1.58
CA LEU A 176 -15.54 -19.52 3.01
C LEU A 176 -14.50 -20.26 3.88
N GLN A 177 -13.26 -20.35 3.40
CA GLN A 177 -12.13 -21.02 4.06
C GLN A 177 -11.50 -20.09 5.11
N MET A 178 -12.04 -20.09 6.33
CA MET A 178 -11.63 -19.14 7.36
C MET A 178 -10.14 -19.22 7.71
N ASN A 179 -9.55 -20.41 7.71
CA ASN A 179 -8.13 -20.58 8.01
C ASN A 179 -7.25 -19.90 6.96
N ASP A 180 -7.58 -20.04 5.68
CA ASP A 180 -6.83 -19.45 4.58
C ASP A 180 -6.98 -17.92 4.54
N ILE A 181 -8.18 -17.42 4.85
CA ILE A 181 -8.42 -15.98 5.01
C ILE A 181 -7.55 -15.41 6.13
N GLN A 182 -7.58 -16.00 7.33
CA GLN A 182 -6.82 -15.51 8.48
C GLN A 182 -5.31 -15.57 8.23
N ALA A 183 -4.82 -16.67 7.64
CA ALA A 183 -3.43 -16.79 7.25
C ALA A 183 -3.01 -15.70 6.25
N LYS A 184 -3.87 -15.40 5.26
CA LYS A 184 -3.60 -14.37 4.25
C LYS A 184 -3.60 -12.95 4.84
N LEU A 185 -4.57 -12.64 5.70
CA LEU A 185 -4.64 -11.36 6.40
C LEU A 185 -3.41 -11.13 7.28
N GLN A 186 -2.93 -12.17 7.97
CA GLN A 186 -1.71 -12.10 8.75
C GLN A 186 -0.46 -11.87 7.87
N GLU A 187 -0.34 -12.56 6.73
CA GLU A 187 0.78 -12.34 5.79
C GLU A 187 0.82 -10.88 5.29
N ILE A 188 -0.34 -10.31 4.95
CA ILE A 188 -0.46 -8.92 4.51
C ILE A 188 0.02 -7.96 5.61
N GLU A 189 -0.41 -8.21 6.85
CA GLU A 189 -0.06 -7.39 8.00
C GLU A 189 1.44 -7.47 8.32
N ASP A 190 2.00 -8.67 8.38
CA ASP A 190 3.43 -8.88 8.66
C ASP A 190 4.30 -8.17 7.60
N TYR A 191 3.96 -8.32 6.32
CA TYR A 191 4.70 -7.70 5.23
C TYR A 191 4.67 -6.16 5.29
N CYS A 192 3.51 -5.58 5.59
CA CYS A 192 3.36 -4.14 5.69
C CYS A 192 4.09 -3.57 6.91
N ASN A 193 4.07 -4.30 8.04
CA ASN A 193 4.82 -3.95 9.24
C ASN A 193 6.34 -4.01 9.02
N GLU A 194 6.84 -5.05 8.32
CA GLU A 194 8.26 -5.17 7.96
C GLU A 194 8.75 -4.01 7.10
N ARG A 195 7.91 -3.53 6.18
CA ARG A 195 8.22 -2.39 5.30
C ARG A 195 8.04 -1.02 5.93
N ARG A 196 7.48 -0.94 7.14
CA ARG A 196 7.23 0.31 7.87
C ARG A 196 6.47 1.34 7.02
N LEU A 197 5.40 0.88 6.36
CA LEU A 197 4.54 1.78 5.57
C LEU A 197 3.98 2.89 6.47
N GLU A 198 3.94 4.12 5.96
CA GLU A 198 3.30 5.23 6.65
C GLU A 198 1.79 4.97 6.77
N ALA A 199 1.13 5.52 7.79
CA ALA A 199 -0.28 5.24 8.07
C ALA A 199 -1.21 5.51 6.87
N ILE A 200 -0.94 6.59 6.12
CA ILE A 200 -1.68 6.93 4.90
C ILE A 200 -1.44 5.91 3.78
N GLN A 201 -0.19 5.48 3.59
CA GLN A 201 0.16 4.50 2.55
C GLN A 201 -0.45 3.13 2.85
N LEU A 202 -0.45 2.74 4.12
CA LEU A 202 -1.11 1.54 4.60
C LEU A 202 -2.61 1.61 4.31
N GLN A 203 -3.25 2.74 4.63
CA GLN A 203 -4.67 2.94 4.39
C GLN A 203 -5.00 2.88 2.89
N GLU A 204 -4.27 3.62 2.04
CA GLU A 204 -4.47 3.60 0.58
C GLU A 204 -4.32 2.18 0.00
N LEU A 205 -3.31 1.41 0.43
CA LEU A 205 -3.08 0.05 -0.03
C LEU A 205 -4.21 -0.90 0.37
N LEU A 206 -4.63 -0.85 1.64
CA LEU A 206 -5.68 -1.72 2.15
C LEU A 206 -7.04 -1.38 1.54
N ASP A 207 -7.34 -0.09 1.34
CA ASP A 207 -8.54 0.38 0.63
C ASP A 207 -8.55 -0.13 -0.83
N GLU A 208 -7.40 -0.07 -1.52
CA GLU A 208 -7.29 -0.58 -2.89
C GLU A 208 -7.47 -2.09 -2.95
N LEU A 209 -6.85 -2.84 -2.04
CA LEU A 209 -7.01 -4.30 -1.93
C LEU A 209 -8.47 -4.69 -1.71
N TYR A 210 -9.15 -4.02 -0.78
CA TYR A 210 -10.55 -4.28 -0.49
C TYR A 210 -11.46 -3.93 -1.67
N ALA A 211 -11.27 -2.76 -2.29
CA ALA A 211 -12.05 -2.36 -3.46
C ALA A 211 -11.90 -3.35 -4.63
N LYS A 212 -10.67 -3.84 -4.87
CA LYS A 212 -10.41 -4.86 -5.88
C LYS A 212 -11.01 -6.22 -5.53
N LEU A 213 -10.96 -6.63 -4.27
CA LEU A 213 -11.59 -7.87 -3.78
C LEU A 213 -13.09 -7.84 -4.04
N ILE A 214 -13.77 -6.76 -3.63
CA ILE A 214 -15.21 -6.60 -3.86
C ILE A 214 -15.53 -6.57 -5.35
N LYS A 215 -14.72 -5.89 -6.17
CA LYS A 215 -14.88 -5.88 -7.64
C LYS A 215 -14.76 -7.27 -8.25
N GLN A 216 -13.80 -8.09 -7.81
CA GLN A 216 -13.65 -9.47 -8.30
C GLN A 216 -14.79 -10.37 -7.84
N LEU A 217 -15.20 -10.28 -6.58
CA LEU A 217 -16.34 -11.03 -6.05
C LEU A 217 -17.66 -10.65 -6.76
N ASN A 218 -17.86 -9.36 -7.08
CA ASN A 218 -18.97 -8.89 -7.91
C ASN A 218 -18.90 -9.43 -9.35
N GLY A 219 -17.70 -9.48 -9.93
CA GLY A 219 -17.46 -9.99 -11.27
C GLY A 219 -17.68 -11.49 -11.43
N ARG A 220 -17.92 -12.23 -10.34
CA ARG A 220 -18.37 -13.63 -10.37
C ARG A 220 -19.88 -13.79 -10.52
N ASP A 221 -20.62 -12.71 -10.79
CA ASP A 221 -22.04 -12.63 -11.20
C ASP A 221 -23.11 -13.34 -10.34
N VAL A 222 -22.76 -13.95 -9.19
CA VAL A 222 -23.76 -14.56 -8.31
C VAL A 222 -24.42 -13.53 -7.38
N TYR A 223 -23.72 -12.45 -6.99
CA TYR A 223 -24.23 -11.48 -6.01
C TYR A 223 -23.70 -10.05 -6.22
N SER A 224 -24.59 -9.05 -6.26
CA SER A 224 -24.19 -7.62 -6.15
C SER A 224 -23.87 -7.26 -4.69
N PHE A 225 -22.64 -6.80 -4.47
CA PHE A 225 -22.08 -6.28 -3.21
C PHE A 225 -22.03 -4.74 -3.19
N GLU A 226 -22.90 -4.06 -3.97
CA GLU A 226 -22.98 -2.59 -4.06
C GLU A 226 -23.02 -1.86 -2.69
N SER A 227 -23.50 -2.54 -1.64
CA SER A 227 -23.56 -2.01 -0.26
C SER A 227 -22.21 -2.03 0.50
N LEU A 228 -21.13 -2.56 -0.07
CA LEU A 228 -19.80 -2.68 0.57
C LEU A 228 -18.76 -1.71 -0.01
N ALA A 229 -19.18 -0.61 -0.65
CA ALA A 229 -18.29 0.38 -1.25
C ALA A 229 -17.53 1.19 -0.18
N GLY A 230 -16.54 0.56 0.46
CA GLY A 230 -15.67 1.15 1.48
C GLY A 230 -15.51 0.23 2.70
N MET A 231 -14.38 0.34 3.39
CA MET A 231 -14.24 -0.22 4.74
C MET A 231 -15.23 0.50 5.69
N PRO A 232 -15.76 -0.19 6.71
CA PRO A 232 -16.63 0.45 7.70
C PRO A 232 -15.94 1.66 8.35
N GLU A 233 -16.62 2.81 8.41
CA GLU A 233 -16.12 3.99 9.11
C GLU A 233 -16.08 3.68 10.63
N SER A 234 -14.90 3.83 11.26
CA SER A 234 -14.83 3.77 12.73
C SER A 234 -15.62 4.91 13.35
N GLU A 235 -16.28 4.66 14.47
CA GLU A 235 -16.92 5.73 15.26
C GLU A 235 -15.90 6.83 15.59
N ALA A 236 -16.34 8.09 15.51
CA ALA A 236 -15.50 9.25 15.79
C ALA A 236 -14.93 9.18 17.21
N GLY A 237 -13.60 9.06 17.34
CA GLY A 237 -12.90 9.10 18.63
C GLY A 237 -12.13 7.83 19.02
N VAL A 238 -12.24 6.74 18.24
CA VAL A 238 -11.41 5.54 18.42
C VAL A 238 -10.10 5.70 17.62
N LYS A 239 -8.95 5.35 18.22
CA LYS A 239 -7.69 5.25 17.47
C LYS A 239 -7.86 4.19 16.38
N ARG A 240 -7.84 4.59 15.10
CA ARG A 240 -7.85 3.66 13.95
C ARG A 240 -6.73 2.63 14.08
N ASN A 241 -7.09 1.36 13.96
CA ASN A 241 -6.15 0.31 13.63
C ASN A 241 -6.48 -0.15 12.21
N THR A 242 -5.77 0.39 11.21
CA THR A 242 -6.08 0.21 9.79
C THR A 242 -6.16 -1.26 9.36
N PHE A 243 -5.38 -2.15 9.99
CA PHE A 243 -5.48 -3.59 9.75
C PHE A 243 -6.74 -4.21 10.33
N GLU A 244 -7.16 -3.76 11.51
CA GLU A 244 -8.37 -4.24 12.17
C GLU A 244 -9.61 -3.85 11.36
N ASP A 245 -9.65 -2.62 10.83
CA ASP A 245 -10.69 -2.14 9.92
C ASP A 245 -10.77 -3.02 8.66
N PHE A 246 -9.62 -3.34 8.05
CA PHE A 246 -9.55 -4.24 6.88
C PHE A 246 -10.01 -5.66 7.19
N ARG A 247 -9.54 -6.24 8.31
CA ARG A 247 -9.97 -7.57 8.77
C ARG A 247 -11.48 -7.61 8.98
N GLN A 248 -12.04 -6.59 9.64
CA GLN A 248 -13.47 -6.48 9.88
C GLN A 248 -14.29 -6.38 8.59
N ALA A 249 -13.80 -5.63 7.60
CA ALA A 249 -14.44 -5.52 6.29
C ALA A 249 -14.48 -6.86 5.54
N VAL A 250 -13.38 -7.63 5.57
CA VAL A 250 -13.32 -8.98 4.99
C VAL A 250 -14.28 -9.93 5.71
N ASP A 251 -14.32 -9.91 7.04
CA ASP A 251 -15.24 -10.73 7.84
C ASP A 251 -16.72 -10.40 7.56
N GLN A 252 -17.07 -9.12 7.36
CA GLN A 252 -18.42 -8.71 6.96
C GLN A 252 -18.78 -9.26 5.57
N THR A 253 -17.83 -9.22 4.63
CA THR A 253 -18.00 -9.79 3.29
C THR A 253 -18.29 -11.30 3.36
N VAL A 254 -17.53 -12.04 4.17
CA VAL A 254 -17.75 -13.47 4.41
C VAL A 254 -19.14 -13.75 5.00
N LYS A 255 -19.58 -12.95 5.98
CA LYS A 255 -20.93 -13.09 6.58
C LYS A 255 -22.02 -12.89 5.53
N LEU A 256 -21.90 -11.87 4.70
CA LEU A 256 -22.84 -11.60 3.61
C LEU A 256 -22.89 -12.75 2.59
N ILE A 257 -21.72 -13.30 2.20
CA ILE A 257 -21.68 -14.47 1.32
C ILE A 257 -22.39 -15.67 1.96
N ARG A 258 -22.13 -15.93 3.25
CA ARG A 258 -22.80 -17.00 4.00
C ARG A 258 -24.32 -16.82 4.05
N GLU A 259 -24.79 -15.62 4.33
CA GLU A 259 -26.22 -15.31 4.41
C GLU A 259 -26.91 -15.45 3.05
N LYS A 260 -26.30 -14.91 1.99
CA LYS A 260 -26.84 -15.05 0.63
C LYS A 260 -26.87 -16.51 0.17
N ARG A 261 -25.85 -17.31 0.49
CA ARG A 261 -25.83 -18.77 0.20
C ARG A 261 -26.82 -19.58 1.04
N LYS A 262 -27.07 -19.20 2.30
CA LYS A 262 -28.10 -19.83 3.14
C LYS A 262 -29.51 -19.66 2.56
N GLY A 263 -29.76 -18.58 1.81
CA GLY A 263 -31.06 -18.28 1.20
C GLY A 263 -31.22 -18.78 -0.25
N ASN A 264 -30.13 -18.91 -1.02
CA ASN A 264 -30.13 -19.39 -2.40
C ASN A 264 -28.72 -19.87 -2.78
N ALA A 265 -28.56 -21.18 -2.98
CA ALA A 265 -27.71 -21.84 -3.99
C ALA A 265 -27.37 -23.26 -3.53
N LYS A 266 -27.75 -24.26 -4.33
CA LYS A 266 -27.04 -25.54 -4.32
C LYS A 266 -25.58 -25.24 -4.62
N GLU A 267 -24.64 -25.92 -3.98
CA GLU A 267 -23.22 -25.70 -4.26
C GLU A 267 -23.00 -25.76 -5.78
N PRO A 268 -22.27 -24.82 -6.41
CA PRO A 268 -22.13 -24.79 -7.87
C PRO A 268 -21.62 -26.11 -8.45
N VAL A 269 -20.82 -26.85 -7.68
CA VAL A 269 -20.35 -28.21 -8.04
C VAL A 269 -21.48 -29.23 -7.95
N GLU A 270 -22.34 -29.17 -6.95
CA GLU A 270 -23.52 -30.05 -6.85
C GLU A 270 -24.56 -29.75 -7.95
N GLU A 271 -24.72 -28.48 -8.31
CA GLU A 271 -25.54 -28.08 -9.44
C GLU A 271 -24.93 -28.50 -10.78
N ALA A 272 -23.60 -28.39 -10.92
CA ALA A 272 -22.87 -28.95 -12.05
C ALA A 272 -23.05 -30.47 -12.16
N LYS A 273 -22.88 -31.22 -11.07
CA LYS A 273 -23.07 -32.68 -11.04
C LYS A 273 -24.50 -33.04 -11.44
N ALA A 274 -25.50 -32.39 -10.86
CA ALA A 274 -26.90 -32.62 -11.21
C ALA A 274 -27.21 -32.28 -12.67
N TYR A 275 -26.58 -31.26 -13.23
CA TYR A 275 -26.73 -30.91 -14.63
C TYR A 275 -26.06 -31.92 -15.56
N ILE A 276 -24.84 -32.36 -15.24
CA ILE A 276 -24.11 -33.41 -15.97
C ILE A 276 -24.95 -34.69 -16.01
N GLU A 277 -25.47 -35.12 -14.85
CA GLU A 277 -26.27 -36.34 -14.71
C GLU A 277 -27.58 -36.28 -15.51
N ARG A 278 -28.23 -35.12 -15.59
CA ARG A 278 -29.44 -34.93 -16.42
C ARG A 278 -29.16 -34.91 -17.93
N ASN A 279 -27.90 -34.87 -18.34
CA ASN A 279 -27.48 -34.59 -19.71
C ASN A 279 -26.37 -35.53 -20.19
N LEU A 280 -26.30 -36.74 -19.66
CA LEU A 280 -25.26 -37.73 -19.99
C LEU A 280 -25.28 -38.21 -21.46
N SER A 281 -26.41 -38.03 -22.15
CA SER A 281 -26.60 -38.37 -23.56
C SER A 281 -25.95 -37.39 -24.55
N ARG A 282 -25.50 -36.21 -24.09
CA ARG A 282 -24.83 -35.19 -24.92
C ARG A 282 -23.41 -34.91 -24.45
N ASP A 283 -22.57 -34.45 -25.38
CA ASP A 283 -21.21 -34.01 -25.05
C ASP A 283 -21.24 -32.57 -24.51
N LEU A 284 -21.39 -32.44 -23.19
CA LEU A 284 -21.28 -31.17 -22.47
C LEU A 284 -19.85 -30.65 -22.44
N SER A 285 -19.62 -29.41 -22.87
CA SER A 285 -18.32 -28.75 -22.66
C SER A 285 -18.22 -28.19 -21.24
N LEU A 286 -16.99 -27.95 -20.78
CA LEU A 286 -16.75 -27.29 -19.51
C LEU A 286 -17.29 -25.85 -19.54
N ASP A 287 -17.08 -25.14 -20.66
CA ASP A 287 -17.56 -23.78 -20.88
C ASP A 287 -19.08 -23.69 -20.77
N GLU A 288 -19.82 -24.64 -21.33
CA GLU A 288 -21.28 -24.65 -21.28
C GLU A 288 -21.82 -24.80 -19.84
N VAL A 289 -21.21 -25.70 -19.06
CA VAL A 289 -21.63 -25.90 -17.66
C VAL A 289 -21.21 -24.70 -16.81
N ALA A 290 -20.05 -24.10 -17.10
CA ALA A 290 -19.62 -22.87 -16.45
C ALA A 290 -20.59 -21.71 -16.75
N ASP A 291 -20.97 -21.51 -18.01
CA ASP A 291 -21.92 -20.47 -18.44
C ASP A 291 -23.29 -20.65 -17.78
N MET A 292 -23.79 -21.89 -17.67
CA MET A 292 -25.07 -22.19 -17.00
C MET A 292 -25.04 -21.82 -15.52
N LEU A 293 -23.89 -21.99 -14.87
CA LEU A 293 -23.68 -21.63 -13.47
C LEU A 293 -23.30 -20.15 -13.27
N GLY A 294 -23.18 -19.38 -14.37
CA GLY A 294 -22.68 -18.00 -14.34
C GLY A 294 -21.22 -17.89 -13.90
N LEU A 295 -20.39 -18.91 -14.17
CA LEU A 295 -19.00 -19.01 -13.75
C LEU A 295 -18.04 -18.89 -14.94
N ASN A 296 -16.84 -18.35 -14.69
CA ASN A 296 -15.75 -18.43 -15.65
C ASN A 296 -15.28 -19.91 -15.81
N PRO A 297 -15.03 -20.39 -17.05
CA PRO A 297 -14.58 -21.77 -17.30
C PRO A 297 -13.29 -22.18 -16.56
N SER A 298 -12.28 -21.31 -16.53
CA SER A 298 -11.01 -21.62 -15.85
C SER A 298 -11.21 -21.79 -14.34
N TYR A 299 -12.06 -20.93 -13.77
CA TYR A 299 -12.41 -20.98 -12.36
C TYR A 299 -13.26 -22.20 -12.01
N PHE A 300 -14.30 -22.49 -12.81
CA PHE A 300 -15.13 -23.68 -12.64
C PHE A 300 -14.29 -24.96 -12.73
N SER A 301 -13.32 -25.04 -13.64
CA SER A 301 -12.40 -26.17 -13.76
C SER A 301 -11.58 -26.41 -12.48
N GLN A 302 -11.02 -25.35 -11.90
CA GLN A 302 -10.28 -25.43 -10.65
C GLN A 302 -11.19 -25.82 -9.47
N LEU A 303 -12.36 -25.18 -9.39
CA LEU A 303 -13.36 -25.43 -8.35
C LEU A 303 -13.86 -26.89 -8.39
N PHE A 304 -14.20 -27.39 -9.56
CA PHE A 304 -14.67 -28.75 -9.74
C PHE A 304 -13.60 -29.76 -9.29
N LYS A 305 -12.34 -29.53 -9.68
CA LYS A 305 -11.21 -30.39 -9.28
C LYS A 305 -10.94 -30.38 -7.78
N GLN A 306 -10.99 -29.22 -7.13
CA GLN A 306 -10.77 -29.12 -5.68
C GLN A 306 -11.87 -29.80 -4.86
N MET A 307 -13.12 -29.76 -5.34
CA MET A 307 -14.27 -30.30 -4.58
C MET A 307 -14.54 -31.77 -4.88
N THR A 308 -14.10 -32.29 -6.03
CA THR A 308 -14.36 -33.68 -6.45
C THR A 308 -13.11 -34.56 -6.48
N ASP A 309 -11.93 -33.99 -6.26
CA ASP A 309 -10.62 -34.62 -6.49
C ASP A 309 -10.39 -35.14 -7.93
N GLU A 310 -11.25 -34.78 -8.88
CA GLU A 310 -11.16 -35.19 -10.29
C GLU A 310 -11.48 -34.04 -11.27
N THR A 311 -11.02 -34.15 -12.52
CA THR A 311 -11.32 -33.12 -13.52
C THR A 311 -12.75 -33.26 -14.03
N PHE A 312 -13.38 -32.15 -14.44
CA PHE A 312 -14.71 -32.16 -15.06
C PHE A 312 -14.83 -33.18 -16.20
N VAL A 313 -13.81 -33.25 -17.06
CA VAL A 313 -13.78 -34.17 -18.21
C VAL A 313 -13.76 -35.62 -17.72
N HIS A 314 -12.96 -35.93 -16.70
CA HIS A 314 -12.87 -37.27 -16.12
C HIS A 314 -14.20 -37.68 -15.47
N TYR A 315 -14.78 -36.82 -14.62
CA TYR A 315 -16.07 -37.04 -13.96
C TYR A 315 -17.18 -37.36 -14.97
N ARG A 316 -17.27 -36.57 -16.05
CA ARG A 316 -18.27 -36.75 -17.12
C ARG A 316 -18.11 -38.10 -17.83
N ILE A 317 -16.87 -38.49 -18.17
CA ILE A 317 -16.59 -39.77 -18.85
C ILE A 317 -16.96 -40.94 -17.94
N GLN A 318 -16.60 -40.87 -16.66
CA GLN A 318 -16.91 -41.93 -15.70
C GLN A 318 -18.42 -42.13 -15.54
N LYS A 319 -19.19 -41.04 -15.44
CA LYS A 319 -20.66 -41.12 -15.34
C LYS A 319 -21.31 -41.66 -16.62
N LYS A 320 -20.83 -41.24 -17.80
CA LYS A 320 -21.30 -41.74 -19.10
C LYS A 320 -21.06 -43.25 -19.27
N ASN A 321 -19.90 -43.75 -18.81
CA ASN A 321 -19.58 -45.18 -18.87
C ASN A 321 -20.38 -46.01 -17.86
N GLY A 322 -20.67 -45.46 -16.68
CA GLY A 322 -21.50 -46.12 -15.66
C GLY A 322 -22.95 -46.35 -16.08
N GLU A 323 -23.57 -45.40 -16.80
CA GLU A 323 -24.93 -45.59 -17.36
C GLU A 323 -24.98 -46.70 -18.42
N GLY A 324 -23.92 -46.84 -19.22
CA GLY A 324 -23.84 -47.87 -20.27
C GLY A 324 -23.76 -49.31 -19.71
N GLU A 325 -23.18 -49.48 -18.53
CA GLU A 325 -23.13 -50.78 -17.84
C GLU A 325 -24.47 -51.14 -17.16
N GLU A 326 -25.24 -50.16 -16.67
CA GLU A 326 -26.57 -50.38 -16.10
C GLU A 326 -27.65 -50.62 -17.17
N THR A 327 -27.62 -49.90 -18.30
CA THR A 327 -28.54 -50.17 -19.43
C THR A 327 -28.25 -51.49 -20.13
N SER A 328 -27.03 -52.01 -20.03
CA SER A 328 -26.67 -53.34 -20.55
C SER A 328 -27.08 -54.51 -19.63
N ARG A 329 -27.47 -54.23 -18.37
CA ARG A 329 -27.95 -55.25 -17.41
C ARG A 329 -29.47 -55.49 -17.46
N HIS A 330 -30.22 -54.71 -18.24
CA HIS A 330 -31.63 -54.97 -18.48
C HIS A 330 -32.05 -54.70 -19.94
N PRO A 331 -31.81 -55.65 -20.87
CA PRO A 331 -32.70 -55.87 -21.99
C PRO A 331 -33.67 -57.02 -21.67
N ALA A 332 -34.95 -56.78 -21.95
CA ALA A 332 -36.11 -57.67 -21.83
C ALA A 332 -36.72 -57.83 -20.43
N LEU A 333 -37.88 -57.19 -20.23
CA LEU A 333 -39.18 -57.85 -20.43
C LEU A 333 -40.28 -56.83 -20.76
#